data_AF-A0A957S9H5-F1
#
_entry.id   AF-A0A957S9H5-F1
#
_cell.length_a   1.000
_cell.length_b   1.000
_cell.length_c   1.000
_cell.angle_alpha   90.00
_cell.angle_beta   90.00
_cell.angle_gamma   90.00
#
_symmetry.space_group_name_H-M   'P 1'
#
loop_
_entity.id
_entity.type
_entity.pdbx_description
1 polymer ?
#
loop_
_entity_poly.entity_id
_entity_poly.type
_entity_poly.pdbx_seq_one_letter_code
_entity_poly.pdbx_strand_id
1 'polypeptide(L)'
;MDDGRRIGWLAYLQPVWHWLRQPWLLLLSGGLTAFWLLSARAIPQLPSLLVNDPAASARWLRTTAQAYGANGPLAQALGLFDVLHSPMLHLLMLWMGLLLAVHLGDQMGALQQLRMLPALFQQVPAQTSVPLLQSTAIPLEQRRYVKPDTPEAVAAQLMQEMQQHFSAPQRFDAALGEHNKGAGAAPEPAAEIRLLGMNNVLFGYLRLLLVGGILAALIIVWWISQQSWEIPSLLLAPGESVRYGTLQLGISYAEAAPAPTAEVVTVQVQLGETIHAFTVDRNGGSLRLDSMKISGQLGPPGLQVSTTDGARMLSRPAQAGVADAIGLGFPSEGDEEFILIP
;
A
#
# COMPACT_ATOMS: atom_id res chain seq x y z
N MET A 1 -25.27 -27.50 -25.71
CA MET A 1 -25.25 -26.30 -26.58
C MET A 1 -25.27 -25.05 -25.70
N ASP A 2 -24.16 -24.75 -25.01
CA ASP A 2 -23.98 -23.47 -24.29
C ASP A 2 -22.50 -23.04 -24.17
N ASP A 3 -21.56 -23.82 -24.70
CA ASP A 3 -20.12 -23.49 -24.65
C ASP A 3 -19.71 -22.37 -25.62
N GLY A 4 -20.52 -22.10 -26.65
CA GLY A 4 -20.19 -21.08 -27.67
C GLY A 4 -20.21 -19.64 -27.16
N ARG A 5 -21.00 -19.31 -26.12
CA ARG A 5 -21.11 -17.93 -25.60
C ARG A 5 -20.09 -17.61 -24.51
N ARG A 6 -19.56 -18.61 -23.80
CA ARG A 6 -18.52 -18.41 -22.77
C ARG A 6 -17.15 -18.06 -23.36
N ILE A 7 -16.92 -18.35 -24.63
CA ILE A 7 -15.64 -18.12 -25.32
C ILE A 7 -15.50 -16.66 -25.81
N GLY A 8 -16.63 -15.98 -26.10
CA GLY A 8 -16.60 -14.63 -26.67
C GLY A 8 -16.07 -13.55 -25.74
N TRP A 9 -16.49 -13.52 -24.48
CA TRP A 9 -16.07 -12.47 -23.52
C TRP A 9 -14.61 -12.64 -23.08
N LEU A 10 -14.13 -13.88 -22.98
CA LEU A 10 -12.73 -14.19 -22.66
C LEU A 10 -11.76 -13.66 -23.73
N ALA A 11 -12.16 -13.69 -25.00
CA ALA A 11 -11.36 -13.15 -26.10
C ALA A 11 -11.14 -11.63 -25.99
N TYR A 12 -12.12 -10.89 -25.45
CA TYR A 12 -11.99 -9.44 -25.22
C TYR A 12 -11.16 -9.11 -23.97
N LEU A 13 -11.11 -10.00 -22.99
CA LEU A 13 -10.30 -9.79 -21.78
C LEU A 13 -8.82 -10.13 -22.00
N GLN A 14 -8.50 -11.02 -22.93
CA GLN A 14 -7.13 -11.41 -23.22
C GLN A 14 -6.19 -10.23 -23.56
N PRO A 15 -6.55 -9.27 -24.45
CA PRO A 15 -5.69 -8.12 -24.73
C PRO A 15 -5.56 -7.19 -23.51
N VAL A 16 -6.63 -7.00 -22.74
CA VAL A 16 -6.62 -6.17 -21.52
C VAL A 16 -5.71 -6.78 -20.47
N TRP A 17 -5.82 -8.09 -20.24
CA TRP A 17 -4.96 -8.83 -19.32
C TRP A 17 -3.48 -8.74 -19.74
N HIS A 18 -3.21 -8.92 -21.04
CA HIS A 18 -1.84 -8.83 -21.56
C HIS A 18 -1.25 -7.42 -21.43
N TRP A 19 -2.08 -6.39 -21.57
CA TRP A 19 -1.69 -5.00 -21.33
C TRP A 19 -1.43 -4.74 -19.84
N LEU A 20 -2.30 -5.19 -18.94
CA LEU A 20 -2.13 -5.04 -17.48
C LEU A 20 -0.89 -5.76 -16.94
N ARG A 21 -0.46 -6.84 -17.60
CA ARG A 21 0.73 -7.61 -17.23
C ARG A 21 2.06 -6.91 -17.56
N GLN A 22 2.03 -5.77 -18.24
CA GLN A 22 3.25 -5.12 -18.69
C GLN A 22 4.07 -4.60 -17.49
N PRO A 23 5.35 -5.01 -17.33
CA PRO A 23 6.14 -4.67 -16.14
C PRO A 23 6.42 -3.17 -16.01
N TRP A 24 6.42 -2.43 -17.12
CA TRP A 24 6.61 -0.99 -17.11
C TRP A 24 5.44 -0.24 -16.46
N LEU A 25 4.22 -0.81 -16.46
CA LEU A 25 3.07 -0.19 -15.79
C LEU A 25 3.29 -0.18 -14.27
N LEU A 26 3.78 -1.28 -13.70
CA LEU A 26 4.15 -1.34 -12.29
C LEU A 26 5.27 -0.37 -11.94
N LEU A 27 6.30 -0.27 -12.79
CA LEU A 27 7.41 0.66 -12.58
C LEU A 27 6.93 2.12 -12.62
N LEU A 28 6.07 2.45 -13.58
CA LEU A 28 5.52 3.78 -13.74
C LEU A 28 4.55 4.12 -12.60
N SER A 29 3.66 3.22 -12.22
CA SER A 29 2.74 3.44 -11.09
C SER A 29 3.50 3.54 -9.77
N GLY A 30 4.50 2.68 -9.55
CA GLY A 30 5.36 2.70 -8.37
C GLY A 30 6.18 3.98 -8.29
N GLY A 31 6.76 4.41 -9.41
CA GLY A 31 7.49 5.68 -9.52
C GLY A 31 6.61 6.90 -9.25
N LEU A 32 5.39 6.92 -9.79
CA LEU A 32 4.41 7.97 -9.51
C LEU A 32 4.00 7.98 -8.03
N THR A 33 3.72 6.81 -7.45
CA THR A 33 3.35 6.70 -6.04
C THR A 33 4.48 7.20 -5.14
N ALA A 34 5.73 6.80 -5.42
CA ALA A 34 6.91 7.26 -4.72
C ALA A 34 7.10 8.79 -4.87
N PHE A 35 6.90 9.33 -6.07
CA PHE A 35 6.93 10.77 -6.31
C PHE A 35 5.88 11.52 -5.47
N TRP A 36 4.64 11.02 -5.40
CA TRP A 36 3.59 11.59 -4.56
C TRP A 36 3.99 11.56 -3.08
N LEU A 37 4.48 10.43 -2.57
CA LEU A 37 4.90 10.33 -1.17
C LEU A 37 6.09 11.25 -0.86
N LEU A 38 7.07 11.37 -1.77
CA LEU A 38 8.20 12.28 -1.61
C LEU A 38 7.80 13.75 -1.70
N SER A 39 6.77 14.08 -2.48
CA SER A 39 6.23 15.43 -2.56
C SER A 39 5.71 15.94 -1.22
N ALA A 40 5.22 15.03 -0.36
CA ALA A 40 4.77 15.37 0.99
C ALA A 40 5.87 15.99 1.87
N ARG A 41 7.14 15.72 1.56
CA ARG A 41 8.30 16.30 2.26
C ARG A 41 8.71 17.66 1.69
N ALA A 42 8.46 17.90 0.41
CA ALA A 42 8.91 19.11 -0.29
C ALA A 42 7.88 20.24 -0.27
N ILE A 43 6.61 19.90 -0.07
CA ILE A 43 5.47 20.82 -0.14
C ILE A 43 4.79 20.86 1.24
N PRO A 44 4.36 22.03 1.74
CA PRO A 44 3.63 22.13 3.00
C PRO A 44 2.37 21.26 2.94
N GLN A 45 2.18 20.44 3.98
CA GLN A 45 1.01 19.58 4.12
C GLN A 45 -0.07 20.28 4.96
N LEU A 46 -1.33 19.94 4.68
CA LEU A 46 -2.49 20.45 5.41
C LEU A 46 -2.30 20.13 6.89
N PRO A 47 -2.27 21.16 7.77
CA PRO A 47 -2.18 20.94 9.20
C PRO A 47 -3.34 20.08 9.66
N SER A 48 -3.05 19.04 10.43
CA SER A 48 -4.06 18.08 10.87
C SER A 48 -5.17 18.69 11.75
N LEU A 49 -4.91 19.85 12.38
CA LEU A 49 -5.94 20.66 13.06
C LEU A 49 -7.07 21.09 12.12
N LEU A 50 -6.74 21.39 10.86
CA LEU A 50 -7.66 21.96 9.89
C LEU A 50 -8.45 20.88 9.14
N VAL A 51 -8.02 19.62 9.20
CA VAL A 51 -8.67 18.49 8.50
C VAL A 51 -10.15 18.37 8.90
N ASN A 52 -10.47 18.66 10.17
CA ASN A 52 -11.84 18.55 10.69
C ASN A 52 -12.70 19.81 10.51
N ASP A 53 -12.13 20.90 9.99
CA ASP A 53 -12.86 22.12 9.64
C ASP A 53 -12.78 22.34 8.12
N PRO A 54 -13.84 21.97 7.36
CA PRO A 54 -13.87 22.14 5.91
C PRO A 54 -13.68 23.59 5.45
N ALA A 55 -14.11 24.57 6.26
CA ALA A 55 -14.01 25.98 5.89
C ALA A 55 -12.60 26.53 6.15
N ALA A 56 -11.93 26.07 7.20
CA ALA A 56 -10.56 26.46 7.50
C ALA A 56 -9.54 25.72 6.59
N SER A 57 -9.74 24.44 6.31
CA SER A 57 -8.92 23.69 5.35
C SER A 57 -9.02 24.28 3.94
N ALA A 58 -10.23 24.61 3.45
CA ALA A 58 -10.39 25.24 2.14
C ALA A 58 -9.70 26.61 2.04
N ARG A 59 -9.74 27.40 3.13
CA ARG A 59 -9.02 28.67 3.22
C ARG A 59 -7.51 28.47 3.18
N TRP A 60 -6.99 27.57 4.01
CA TRP A 60 -5.57 27.25 4.04
C TRP A 60 -5.08 26.75 2.68
N LEU A 61 -5.78 25.79 2.06
CA LEU A 61 -5.42 25.26 0.74
C LEU A 61 -5.38 26.35 -0.33
N ARG A 62 -6.35 27.28 -0.33
CA ARG A 62 -6.38 28.40 -1.28
C ARG A 62 -5.23 29.38 -1.04
N THR A 63 -4.96 29.75 0.20
CA THR A 63 -3.85 30.66 0.56
C THR A 63 -2.50 30.04 0.22
N THR A 64 -2.30 28.77 0.59
CA THR A 64 -1.07 28.03 0.27
C THR A 64 -0.90 27.88 -1.24
N ALA A 65 -1.96 27.53 -1.98
CA ALA A 65 -1.89 27.48 -3.44
C ALA A 65 -1.49 28.84 -4.04
N GLN A 66 -2.04 29.95 -3.55
CA GLN A 66 -1.67 31.29 -4.04
C GLN A 66 -0.18 31.60 -3.83
N ALA A 67 0.44 31.11 -2.75
CA ALA A 67 1.87 31.29 -2.51
C ALA A 67 2.77 30.61 -3.57
N TYR A 68 2.26 29.58 -4.26
CA TYR A 68 2.95 28.90 -5.37
C TYR A 68 2.64 29.50 -6.76
N GLY A 69 1.94 30.65 -6.80
CA GLY A 69 1.61 31.36 -8.04
C GLY A 69 0.79 30.50 -9.01
N ALA A 70 1.18 30.49 -10.29
CA ALA A 70 0.45 29.79 -11.34
C ALA A 70 0.41 28.26 -11.17
N ASN A 71 1.37 27.68 -10.46
CA ASN A 71 1.46 26.23 -10.24
C ASN A 71 0.63 25.75 -9.04
N GLY A 72 0.24 26.67 -8.15
CA GLY A 72 -0.51 26.37 -6.95
C GLY A 72 -1.85 25.67 -7.18
N PRO A 73 -2.72 26.17 -8.08
CA PRO A 73 -3.98 25.51 -8.40
C PRO A 73 -3.79 24.09 -8.94
N LEU A 74 -2.73 23.83 -9.70
CA LEU A 74 -2.41 22.50 -10.22
C LEU A 74 -1.94 21.57 -9.07
N ALA A 75 -1.07 22.06 -8.19
CA ALA A 75 -0.66 21.31 -7.00
C ALA A 75 -1.85 20.98 -6.08
N GLN A 76 -2.78 21.92 -5.91
CA GLN A 76 -4.02 21.72 -5.16
C GLN A 76 -4.93 20.70 -5.83
N ALA A 77 -5.14 20.77 -7.16
CA ALA A 77 -5.98 19.83 -7.90
C ALA A 77 -5.42 18.40 -7.87
N LEU A 78 -4.10 18.24 -7.85
CA LEU A 78 -3.43 16.94 -7.70
C LEU A 78 -3.41 16.44 -6.24
N GLY A 79 -3.85 17.25 -5.29
CA GLY A 79 -3.85 16.93 -3.86
C GLY A 79 -2.45 16.89 -3.24
N LEU A 80 -1.48 17.67 -3.74
CA LEU A 80 -0.11 17.67 -3.23
C LEU A 80 0.04 18.38 -1.87
N PHE A 81 -0.95 19.19 -1.50
CA PHE A 81 -1.01 19.85 -0.19
C PHE A 81 -1.70 18.98 0.88
N ASP A 82 -2.31 17.86 0.51
CA ASP A 82 -2.91 16.89 1.43
C ASP A 82 -2.73 15.49 0.83
N VAL A 83 -1.46 15.04 0.80
CA VAL A 83 -1.08 13.84 0.06
C VAL A 83 -1.76 12.59 0.61
N LEU A 84 -1.87 12.48 1.94
CA LEU A 84 -2.45 11.31 2.61
C LEU A 84 -3.93 11.13 2.29
N HIS A 85 -4.70 12.22 2.19
CA HIS A 85 -6.12 12.15 1.84
C HIS A 85 -6.39 12.39 0.35
N SER A 86 -5.34 12.54 -0.46
CA SER A 86 -5.48 12.83 -1.89
C SER A 86 -6.21 11.70 -2.62
N PRO A 87 -7.27 12.00 -3.38
CA PRO A 87 -7.94 10.99 -4.20
C PRO A 87 -7.00 10.40 -5.25
N MET A 88 -5.98 11.15 -5.68
CA MET A 88 -4.99 10.70 -6.65
C MET A 88 -4.06 9.63 -6.06
N LEU A 89 -3.59 9.82 -4.82
CA LEU A 89 -2.78 8.80 -4.14
C LEU A 89 -3.59 7.52 -3.96
N HIS A 90 -4.84 7.64 -3.54
CA HIS A 90 -5.73 6.49 -3.40
C HIS A 90 -5.96 5.78 -4.74
N LEU A 91 -6.19 6.52 -5.82
CA LEU A 91 -6.34 5.94 -7.15
C LEU A 91 -5.05 5.21 -7.59
N LEU A 92 -3.88 5.80 -7.35
CA LEU A 92 -2.58 5.18 -7.66
C LEU A 92 -2.34 3.90 -6.85
N MET A 93 -2.66 3.90 -5.56
CA MET A 93 -2.54 2.71 -4.71
C MET A 93 -3.51 1.61 -5.16
N LEU A 94 -4.76 1.95 -5.48
CA LEU A 94 -5.74 0.99 -5.99
C LEU A 94 -5.31 0.42 -7.35
N TRP A 95 -4.81 1.28 -8.23
CA TRP A 95 -4.25 0.88 -9.51
C TRP A 95 -3.05 -0.06 -9.36
N MET A 96 -2.12 0.27 -8.47
CA MET A 96 -0.97 -0.58 -8.17
C MET A 96 -1.39 -1.92 -7.54
N GLY A 97 -2.40 -1.90 -6.67
CA GLY A 97 -2.98 -3.11 -6.10
C GLY A 97 -3.58 -4.03 -7.16
N LEU A 98 -4.31 -3.47 -8.13
CA LEU A 98 -4.83 -4.20 -9.28
C LEU A 98 -3.71 -4.83 -10.11
N LEU A 99 -2.68 -4.05 -10.47
CA LEU A 99 -1.53 -4.55 -11.23
C LEU A 99 -0.83 -5.69 -10.48
N LEU A 100 -0.55 -5.52 -9.18
CA LEU A 100 0.06 -6.54 -8.34
C LEU A 100 -0.79 -7.82 -8.28
N ALA A 101 -2.12 -7.70 -8.19
CA ALA A 101 -3.03 -8.84 -8.21
C ALA A 101 -3.00 -9.59 -9.55
N VAL A 102 -2.95 -8.88 -10.68
CA VAL A 102 -2.80 -9.48 -12.02
C VAL A 102 -1.48 -10.24 -12.10
N HIS A 103 -0.37 -9.61 -11.70
CA HIS A 103 0.95 -10.24 -11.68
C HIS A 103 1.00 -11.46 -10.77
N LEU A 104 0.33 -11.41 -9.61
CA LEU A 104 0.22 -12.54 -8.70
C LEU A 104 -0.54 -13.70 -9.36
N GLY A 105 -1.68 -13.41 -10.02
CA GLY A 105 -2.48 -14.39 -10.74
C GLY A 105 -1.68 -15.09 -11.85
N ASP A 106 -0.91 -14.34 -12.64
CA ASP A 106 -0.04 -14.91 -13.67
C ASP A 106 1.08 -15.79 -13.09
N GLN A 107 1.67 -15.40 -11.96
CA GLN A 107 2.68 -16.20 -11.28
C GLN A 107 2.10 -17.48 -10.69
N MET A 108 0.89 -17.43 -10.13
CA MET A 108 0.17 -18.62 -9.67
C MET A 108 -0.15 -19.56 -10.85
N GLY A 109 -0.63 -19.01 -11.97
CA GLY A 109 -0.89 -19.78 -13.19
C GLY A 109 0.37 -20.45 -13.73
N ALA A 110 1.48 -19.73 -13.78
CA ALA A 110 2.77 -20.29 -14.19
C ALA A 110 3.25 -21.40 -13.24
N LEU A 111 3.14 -21.22 -11.93
CA LEU A 111 3.48 -22.26 -10.94
C LEU A 111 2.59 -23.49 -11.07
N GLN A 112 1.29 -23.31 -11.30
CA GLN A 112 0.36 -24.41 -11.51
C GLN A 112 0.70 -25.19 -12.79
N GLN A 113 1.02 -24.49 -13.88
CA GLN A 113 1.47 -25.13 -15.11
C GLN A 113 2.78 -25.90 -14.91
N LEU A 114 3.76 -25.32 -14.20
CA LEU A 114 5.01 -26.03 -13.86
C LEU A 114 4.75 -27.30 -13.06
N ARG A 115 3.78 -27.28 -12.13
CA ARG A 115 3.39 -28.48 -11.35
C ARG A 115 2.67 -29.53 -12.20
N MET A 116 1.94 -29.12 -13.23
CA MET A 116 1.22 -30.03 -14.14
C MET A 116 2.11 -30.62 -15.23
N LEU A 117 3.25 -29.98 -15.54
CA LEU A 117 4.16 -30.40 -16.62
C LEU A 117 4.56 -31.89 -16.54
N PRO A 118 5.00 -32.44 -15.40
CA PRO A 118 5.34 -33.86 -15.30
C PRO A 118 4.20 -34.79 -15.72
N ALA A 119 2.96 -34.46 -15.34
CA ALA A 119 1.78 -35.25 -15.68
C ALA A 119 1.45 -35.16 -17.19
N LEU A 120 1.66 -33.99 -17.82
CA LEU A 120 1.49 -33.82 -19.26
C LEU A 120 2.51 -34.66 -20.05
N PHE A 121 3.75 -34.76 -19.56
CA PHE A 121 4.80 -35.58 -20.17
C PHE A 121 4.53 -37.08 -20.08
N GLN A 122 3.61 -37.53 -19.23
CA GLN A 122 3.18 -38.93 -19.13
C GLN A 122 1.99 -39.27 -20.04
N GLN A 123 1.35 -38.29 -20.67
CA GLN A 123 0.17 -38.53 -21.52
C GLN A 123 0.57 -39.20 -22.84
N VAL A 124 -0.21 -40.21 -23.26
CA VAL A 124 -0.05 -40.89 -24.55
C VAL A 124 -0.43 -39.89 -25.66
N PRO A 125 0.46 -39.57 -26.61
CA PRO A 125 0.15 -38.64 -27.69
C PRO A 125 -0.83 -39.30 -28.65
N ALA A 126 -1.86 -38.57 -29.06
CA ALA A 126 -2.85 -39.06 -30.02
C ALA A 126 -2.26 -39.37 -31.41
N GLN A 127 -1.13 -38.75 -31.76
CA GLN A 127 -0.43 -38.95 -33.03
C GLN A 127 1.09 -38.88 -32.85
N THR A 128 1.80 -39.84 -33.44
CA THR A 128 3.25 -39.82 -33.59
C THR A 128 3.64 -38.55 -34.37
N SER A 129 4.57 -37.72 -33.85
CA SER A 129 5.13 -36.47 -34.42
C SER A 129 4.49 -35.11 -34.04
N VAL A 130 3.33 -35.10 -33.40
CA VAL A 130 2.70 -33.84 -32.93
C VAL A 130 3.37 -33.36 -31.64
N PRO A 131 3.82 -32.09 -31.55
CA PRO A 131 4.37 -31.57 -30.30
C PRO A 131 3.32 -31.66 -29.18
N LEU A 132 3.69 -32.27 -28.04
CA LEU A 132 2.79 -32.47 -26.91
C LEU A 132 2.21 -31.18 -26.32
N LEU A 133 2.90 -30.06 -26.51
CA LEU A 133 2.60 -28.79 -25.87
C LEU A 133 2.55 -27.71 -26.96
N GLN A 134 1.36 -27.47 -27.51
CA GLN A 134 1.14 -26.39 -28.49
C GLN A 134 0.83 -25.05 -27.82
N SER A 135 0.45 -25.03 -26.54
CA SER A 135 0.06 -23.80 -25.84
C SER A 135 0.33 -23.90 -24.33
N THR A 136 1.56 -23.63 -23.91
CA THR A 136 1.88 -23.34 -22.51
C THR A 136 2.15 -21.84 -22.34
N ALA A 137 1.78 -21.26 -21.19
CA ALA A 137 2.07 -19.85 -20.91
C ALA A 137 3.57 -19.61 -20.58
N ILE A 138 4.33 -20.70 -20.48
CA ILE A 138 5.77 -20.73 -20.25
C ILE A 138 6.44 -21.02 -21.59
N PRO A 139 7.46 -20.25 -22.00
CA PRO A 139 8.24 -20.56 -23.20
C PRO A 139 8.95 -21.90 -22.98
N LEU A 140 8.61 -22.88 -23.82
CA LEU A 140 9.27 -24.18 -23.83
C LEU A 140 10.19 -24.24 -25.03
N GLU A 141 11.48 -24.43 -24.79
CA GLU A 141 12.42 -24.75 -25.86
C GLU A 141 12.25 -26.22 -26.23
N GLN A 142 11.74 -26.47 -27.43
CA GLN A 142 11.68 -27.80 -28.00
C GLN A 142 12.78 -28.00 -29.03
N ARG A 143 13.62 -29.01 -28.83
CA ARG A 143 14.64 -29.43 -29.80
C ARG A 143 14.33 -30.83 -30.32
N ARG A 144 14.48 -31.04 -31.63
CA ARG A 144 14.25 -32.33 -32.30
C ARG A 144 15.51 -32.70 -33.08
N TYR A 145 15.98 -33.92 -32.90
CA TYR A 145 17.15 -34.45 -33.60
C TYR A 145 16.84 -35.82 -34.19
N VAL A 146 17.43 -36.12 -35.33
CA VAL A 146 17.47 -37.46 -35.90
C VAL A 146 18.90 -37.97 -35.73
N LYS A 147 19.08 -39.02 -34.94
CA LYS A 147 20.37 -39.69 -34.75
C LYS A 147 20.24 -41.16 -35.15
N PRO A 148 21.29 -41.77 -35.72
CA PRO A 148 21.29 -43.19 -36.11
C PRO A 148 21.45 -44.16 -34.92
N ASP A 149 21.58 -43.63 -33.69
CA ASP A 149 21.77 -44.42 -32.47
C ASP A 149 20.44 -44.94 -31.88
N THR A 150 20.53 -45.91 -30.96
CA THR A 150 19.34 -46.42 -30.27
C THR A 150 18.70 -45.33 -29.39
N PRO A 151 17.37 -45.33 -29.22
CA PRO A 151 16.67 -44.33 -28.40
C PRO A 151 17.23 -44.22 -26.98
N GLU A 152 17.64 -45.34 -26.38
CA GLU A 152 18.22 -45.36 -25.04
C GLU A 152 19.61 -44.72 -24.97
N ALA A 153 20.46 -44.97 -25.97
CA ALA A 153 21.79 -44.35 -26.04
C ALA A 153 21.68 -42.83 -26.20
N VAL A 154 20.76 -42.37 -27.07
CA VAL A 154 20.49 -40.94 -27.25
C VAL A 154 19.92 -40.32 -25.97
N ALA A 155 18.95 -40.98 -25.32
CA ALA A 155 18.36 -40.49 -24.10
C ALA A 155 19.37 -40.40 -22.94
N ALA A 156 20.28 -41.38 -22.81
CA ALA A 156 21.33 -41.36 -21.81
C ALA A 156 22.31 -40.19 -22.02
N GLN A 157 22.72 -39.95 -23.27
CA GLN A 157 23.58 -38.82 -23.61
C GLN A 157 22.90 -37.47 -23.31
N LEU A 158 21.65 -37.31 -23.73
CA LEU A 158 20.89 -36.08 -23.47
C LEU A 158 20.64 -35.87 -21.97
N MET A 159 20.36 -36.94 -21.22
CA MET A 159 20.20 -36.86 -19.76
C MET A 159 21.49 -36.37 -19.10
N GLN A 160 22.65 -36.85 -19.54
CA GLN A 160 23.96 -36.42 -19.03
C GLN A 160 24.21 -34.93 -19.34
N GLU A 161 23.88 -34.46 -20.55
CA GLU A 161 23.96 -33.03 -20.91
C GLU A 161 22.99 -32.17 -20.08
N MET A 162 21.79 -32.67 -19.81
CA MET A 162 20.78 -31.98 -19.01
C MET A 162 21.18 -31.89 -17.54
N GLN A 163 21.83 -32.89 -16.97
CA GLN A 163 22.32 -32.84 -15.59
C GLN A 163 23.37 -31.74 -15.36
N GLN A 164 24.07 -31.29 -16.41
CA GLN A 164 25.02 -30.17 -16.31
C GLN A 164 24.31 -28.82 -16.20
N HIS A 165 23.10 -28.71 -16.73
CA HIS A 165 22.38 -27.44 -16.85
C HIS A 165 21.15 -27.37 -15.95
N PHE A 166 20.60 -28.51 -15.52
CA PHE A 166 19.35 -28.62 -14.77
C PHE A 166 19.54 -29.32 -13.42
N SER A 167 18.91 -28.79 -12.37
CA SER A 167 19.08 -29.32 -11.00
C SER A 167 18.48 -30.71 -10.78
N ALA A 168 17.41 -31.06 -11.50
CA ALA A 168 16.73 -32.35 -11.36
C ALA A 168 16.03 -32.75 -12.67
N PRO A 169 16.77 -33.22 -13.69
CA PRO A 169 16.17 -33.68 -14.93
C PRO A 169 15.39 -34.99 -14.70
N GLN A 170 14.25 -35.11 -15.36
CA GLN A 170 13.33 -36.25 -15.23
C GLN A 170 13.19 -36.97 -16.58
N ARG A 171 13.16 -38.30 -16.53
CA ARG A 171 12.87 -39.17 -17.68
C ARG A 171 11.44 -39.69 -17.58
N PHE A 172 10.75 -39.69 -18.71
CA PHE A 172 9.44 -40.30 -18.86
C PHE A 172 9.48 -41.23 -20.07
N ASP A 173 9.09 -42.48 -19.88
CA ASP A 173 8.87 -43.41 -20.98
C ASP A 173 7.37 -43.38 -21.30
N ALA A 174 7.00 -42.78 -22.42
CA ALA A 174 5.62 -42.66 -22.87
C ALA A 174 5.33 -43.69 -23.96
N ALA A 175 4.17 -44.33 -23.93
CA ALA A 175 3.76 -45.20 -25.03
C ALA A 175 3.49 -44.36 -26.29
N LEU A 176 3.98 -44.79 -27.46
CA LEU A 176 3.49 -44.24 -28.72
C LEU A 176 2.06 -44.75 -28.98
N GLY A 177 1.16 -43.84 -29.36
CA GLY A 177 -0.14 -44.22 -29.91
C GLY A 177 0.04 -45.11 -31.14
N GLU A 178 -0.94 -46.00 -31.39
CA GLU A 178 -0.88 -46.98 -32.49
C GLU A 178 -0.48 -46.30 -33.81
N HIS A 179 0.67 -46.70 -34.33
CA HIS A 179 1.02 -46.39 -35.71
C HIS A 179 0.05 -47.19 -36.58
N ASN A 180 -0.64 -46.53 -37.52
CA ASN A 180 -1.34 -47.20 -38.63
C ASN A 180 -0.27 -47.96 -39.44
N LYS A 181 0.13 -49.14 -38.98
CA LYS A 181 0.95 -50.07 -39.73
C LYS A 181 0.03 -50.68 -40.78
N GLY A 182 0.42 -50.56 -42.05
CA GLY A 182 -0.18 -51.34 -43.13
C GLY A 182 -0.28 -52.82 -42.70
N ALA A 183 -1.39 -53.45 -43.10
CA ALA A 183 -1.80 -54.78 -42.67
C ALA A 183 -0.65 -55.80 -42.62
N GLY A 184 -0.36 -56.35 -41.43
CA GLY A 184 0.36 -57.62 -41.31
C GLY A 184 1.52 -57.71 -40.30
N ALA A 185 1.97 -56.63 -39.69
CA ALA A 185 3.05 -56.70 -38.68
C ALA A 185 2.50 -56.53 -37.25
N ALA A 186 2.88 -57.45 -36.35
CA ALA A 186 2.51 -57.38 -34.93
C ALA A 186 2.89 -56.01 -34.33
N PRO A 187 2.03 -55.43 -33.48
CA PRO A 187 2.31 -54.14 -32.83
C PRO A 187 3.41 -54.34 -31.79
N GLU A 188 4.66 -54.11 -32.17
CA GLU A 188 5.69 -53.82 -31.17
C GLU A 188 5.34 -52.48 -30.48
N PRO A 189 5.26 -52.44 -29.15
CA PRO A 189 5.04 -51.21 -28.40
C PRO A 189 6.27 -50.33 -28.56
N ALA A 190 6.26 -49.44 -29.54
CA ALA A 190 7.28 -48.41 -29.64
C ALA A 190 7.09 -47.44 -28.45
N ALA A 191 8.17 -47.20 -27.69
CA ALA A 191 8.19 -46.27 -26.57
C ALA A 191 8.89 -44.97 -26.97
N GLU A 192 8.29 -43.83 -26.63
CA GLU A 192 8.85 -42.49 -26.80
C GLU A 192 9.50 -42.09 -25.48
N ILE A 193 10.81 -41.84 -25.49
CA ILE A 193 11.52 -41.35 -24.31
C ILE A 193 11.46 -39.82 -24.31
N ARG A 194 10.92 -39.24 -23.23
CA ARG A 194 10.81 -37.80 -23.03
C ARG A 194 11.66 -37.37 -21.85
N LEU A 195 12.32 -36.23 -21.99
CA LEU A 195 13.19 -35.67 -20.96
C LEU A 195 12.70 -34.26 -20.60
N LEU A 196 12.60 -33.99 -19.29
CA LEU A 196 12.18 -32.71 -18.75
C LEU A 196 13.29 -32.15 -17.85
N GLY A 197 13.78 -30.96 -18.19
CA GLY A 197 14.75 -30.23 -17.38
C GLY A 197 14.05 -29.10 -16.66
N MET A 198 14.10 -29.09 -15.33
CA MET A 198 13.56 -28.00 -14.52
C MET A 198 14.68 -27.34 -13.73
N ASN A 199 14.68 -26.02 -13.72
CA ASN A 199 15.57 -25.20 -12.91
C ASN A 199 14.80 -24.30 -11.98
N ASN A 200 15.40 -24.02 -10.81
CA ASN A 200 15.03 -22.87 -10.00
C ASN A 200 13.54 -22.84 -9.58
N VAL A 201 12.94 -24.01 -9.32
CA VAL A 201 11.54 -24.11 -8.88
C VAL A 201 11.29 -23.31 -7.59
N LEU A 202 12.28 -23.29 -6.69
CA LEU A 202 12.27 -22.46 -5.47
C LEU A 202 12.14 -20.96 -5.76
N PHE A 203 12.81 -20.46 -6.80
CA PHE A 203 12.68 -19.05 -7.21
C PHE A 203 11.27 -18.71 -7.70
N GLY A 204 10.52 -19.69 -8.21
CA GLY A 204 9.11 -19.51 -8.53
C GLY A 204 8.27 -19.16 -7.29
N TYR A 205 8.47 -19.88 -6.19
CA TYR A 205 7.80 -19.59 -4.92
C TYR A 205 8.26 -18.27 -4.31
N LEU A 206 9.56 -17.95 -4.40
CA LEU A 206 10.10 -16.70 -3.90
C LEU A 206 9.51 -15.48 -4.63
N ARG A 207 9.34 -15.57 -5.95
CA ARG A 207 8.68 -14.51 -6.74
C ARG A 207 7.24 -14.29 -6.30
N LEU A 208 6.49 -15.38 -6.07
CA LEU A 208 5.11 -15.30 -5.59
C LEU A 208 5.04 -14.63 -4.21
N LEU A 209 5.93 -15.02 -3.30
CA LEU A 209 6.01 -14.45 -1.96
C LEU A 209 6.40 -12.98 -2.00
N LEU A 210 7.30 -12.58 -2.91
CA LEU A 210 7.67 -11.18 -3.11
C LEU A 210 6.47 -10.33 -3.55
N VAL A 211 5.75 -10.73 -4.61
CA VAL A 211 4.59 -9.97 -5.10
C VAL A 211 3.47 -9.94 -4.07
N GLY A 212 3.19 -11.09 -3.43
CA GLY A 212 2.20 -11.17 -2.34
C GLY A 212 2.57 -10.29 -1.14
N GLY A 213 3.86 -10.26 -0.78
CA GLY A 213 4.37 -9.42 0.31
C GLY A 213 4.24 -7.93 0.01
N ILE A 214 4.54 -7.49 -1.23
CA ILE A 214 4.35 -6.10 -1.66
C ILE A 214 2.86 -5.73 -1.64
N LEU A 215 1.97 -6.61 -2.10
CA LEU A 215 0.54 -6.38 -2.05
C LEU A 215 0.02 -6.24 -0.61
N ALA A 216 0.48 -7.11 0.29
CA ALA A 216 0.13 -7.03 1.71
C ALA A 216 0.63 -5.72 2.35
N ALA A 217 1.87 -5.32 2.06
CA ALA A 217 2.43 -4.05 2.51
C ALA A 217 1.59 -2.86 2.00
N LEU A 218 1.17 -2.89 0.74
CA LEU A 218 0.32 -1.86 0.15
C LEU A 218 -1.05 -1.76 0.86
N ILE A 219 -1.66 -2.89 1.17
CA ILE A 219 -2.93 -2.94 1.93
C ILE A 219 -2.74 -2.36 3.34
N ILE A 220 -1.62 -2.64 4.01
CA ILE A 220 -1.30 -2.07 5.31
C ILE A 220 -1.14 -0.56 5.21
N VAL A 221 -0.37 -0.06 4.25
CA VAL A 221 -0.21 1.39 4.03
C VAL A 221 -1.55 2.05 3.73
N TRP A 222 -2.39 1.41 2.92
CA TRP A 222 -3.75 1.88 2.65
C TRP A 222 -4.55 1.99 3.94
N TRP A 223 -4.57 0.91 4.73
CA TRP A 223 -5.29 0.87 5.99
C TRP A 223 -4.82 1.96 6.96
N ILE A 224 -3.50 2.12 7.11
CA ILE A 224 -2.91 3.16 7.96
C ILE A 224 -3.30 4.54 7.45
N SER A 225 -3.26 4.80 6.14
CA SER A 225 -3.62 6.11 5.58
C SER A 225 -5.08 6.50 5.87
N GLN A 226 -5.98 5.51 6.00
CA GLN A 226 -7.39 5.75 6.37
C GLN A 226 -7.58 5.94 7.89
N GLN A 227 -6.62 5.51 8.72
CA GLN A 227 -6.75 5.48 10.18
C GLN A 227 -5.76 6.39 10.92
N SER A 228 -4.74 6.94 10.27
CA SER A 228 -3.74 7.77 10.91
C SER A 228 -4.29 9.18 11.14
N TRP A 229 -4.76 9.41 12.36
CA TRP A 229 -5.11 10.75 12.85
C TRP A 229 -3.94 11.28 13.66
N GLU A 230 -3.14 12.18 13.08
CA GLU A 230 -2.12 12.90 13.85
C GLU A 230 -2.76 14.11 14.52
N ILE A 231 -3.02 14.04 15.82
CA ILE A 231 -3.41 15.23 16.59
C ILE A 231 -2.12 16.00 16.90
N PRO A 232 -1.92 17.21 16.39
CA PRO A 232 -0.68 17.94 16.63
C PRO A 232 -0.67 18.43 18.08
N SER A 233 0.54 18.68 18.61
CA SER A 233 0.71 19.25 19.94
C SER A 233 0.09 20.65 19.99
N LEU A 234 -0.98 20.84 20.76
CA LEU A 234 -1.54 22.17 20.99
C LEU A 234 -1.04 22.74 22.29
N LEU A 235 -0.70 24.02 22.22
CA LEU A 235 -0.45 24.85 23.38
C LEU A 235 -1.81 25.33 23.91
N LEU A 236 -2.29 24.66 24.96
CA LEU A 236 -3.52 24.99 25.68
C LEU A 236 -3.19 25.92 26.85
N ALA A 237 -3.86 27.06 26.93
CA ALA A 237 -3.75 27.95 28.08
C ALA A 237 -4.76 27.61 29.19
N PRO A 238 -4.61 28.17 30.40
CA PRO A 238 -5.59 28.01 31.47
C PRO A 238 -7.02 28.35 31.05
N GLY A 239 -7.95 27.43 31.30
CA GLY A 239 -9.37 27.57 30.93
C GLY A 239 -9.70 27.24 29.47
N GLU A 240 -8.69 26.97 28.62
CA GLU A 240 -8.94 26.67 27.21
C GLU A 240 -9.38 25.22 27.00
N SER A 241 -10.24 25.03 26.00
CA SER A 241 -10.64 23.72 25.53
C SER A 241 -10.62 23.64 24.01
N VAL A 242 -10.20 22.49 23.51
CA VAL A 242 -10.14 22.17 22.09
C VAL A 242 -11.00 20.93 21.88
N ARG A 243 -11.91 20.99 20.91
CA ARG A 243 -12.79 19.88 20.57
C ARG A 243 -12.56 19.40 19.15
N TYR A 244 -12.29 18.11 19.02
CA TYR A 244 -12.23 17.36 17.77
C TYR A 244 -13.58 16.68 17.52
N GLY A 245 -14.43 17.31 16.70
CA GLY A 245 -15.80 16.86 16.48
C GLY A 245 -15.92 15.44 15.91
N THR A 246 -15.00 15.04 15.01
CA THR A 246 -14.96 13.72 14.38
C THR A 246 -14.56 12.60 15.34
N LEU A 247 -13.67 12.89 16.29
CA LEU A 247 -13.21 11.94 17.31
C LEU A 247 -14.03 12.02 18.60
N GLN A 248 -15.01 12.94 18.67
CA GLN A 248 -15.69 13.35 19.90
C GLN A 248 -14.72 13.60 21.07
N LEU A 249 -13.50 14.05 20.74
CA LEU A 249 -12.42 14.24 21.70
C LEU A 249 -12.38 15.72 22.09
N GLY A 250 -12.71 16.04 23.33
CA GLY A 250 -12.45 17.32 23.96
C GLY A 250 -11.18 17.24 24.81
N ILE A 251 -10.26 18.20 24.68
CA ILE A 251 -9.16 18.36 25.61
C ILE A 251 -9.35 19.73 26.25
N SER A 252 -9.52 19.78 27.57
CA SER A 252 -9.64 21.00 28.34
C SER A 252 -8.54 21.10 29.38
N TYR A 253 -7.93 22.27 29.49
CA TYR A 253 -7.06 22.60 30.59
C TYR A 253 -7.94 23.03 31.77
N ALA A 254 -7.93 22.25 32.85
CA ALA A 254 -8.60 22.65 34.08
C ALA A 254 -7.59 23.43 34.94
N GLU A 255 -7.96 24.64 35.36
CA GLU A 255 -7.22 25.35 36.40
C GLU A 255 -7.22 24.48 37.67
N ALA A 256 -6.05 23.98 38.06
CA ALA A 256 -5.88 23.40 39.38
C ALA A 256 -6.03 24.53 40.40
N ALA A 257 -6.87 24.32 41.42
CA ALA A 257 -6.94 25.22 42.56
C ALA A 257 -5.52 25.50 43.09
N PRO A 258 -5.20 26.75 43.50
CA PRO A 258 -3.83 27.17 43.75
C PRO A 258 -3.18 26.29 44.82
N ALA A 259 -2.34 25.34 44.39
CA ALA A 259 -1.53 24.52 45.26
C ALA A 259 -0.15 25.20 45.39
N PRO A 260 0.32 25.49 46.62
CA PRO A 260 1.36 26.49 46.83
C PRO A 260 2.79 26.10 46.40
N THR A 261 3.06 24.92 45.84
CA THR A 261 4.46 24.45 45.71
C THR A 261 4.78 23.50 44.56
N ALA A 262 3.87 23.19 43.64
CA ALA A 262 4.21 22.38 42.47
C ALA A 262 3.46 22.85 41.22
N GLU A 263 4.20 23.11 40.13
CA GLU A 263 3.68 23.34 38.77
C GLU A 263 3.04 22.06 38.22
N VAL A 264 1.98 21.59 38.87
CA VAL A 264 1.21 20.42 38.46
C VAL A 264 -0.09 20.93 37.85
N VAL A 265 -0.26 20.63 36.56
CA VAL A 265 -1.44 21.00 35.79
C VAL A 265 -2.35 19.79 35.64
N THR A 266 -3.66 19.98 35.74
CA THR A 266 -4.63 18.93 35.45
C THR A 266 -5.22 19.14 34.06
N VAL A 267 -5.02 18.17 33.18
CA VAL A 267 -5.63 18.14 31.84
C VAL A 267 -6.82 17.20 31.88
N GLN A 268 -7.98 17.70 31.48
CA GLN A 268 -9.18 16.92 31.27
C GLN A 268 -9.30 16.54 29.79
N VAL A 269 -9.56 15.27 29.54
CA VAL A 269 -9.80 14.68 28.22
C VAL A 269 -11.19 14.10 28.24
N GLN A 270 -12.10 14.71 27.50
CA GLN A 270 -13.41 14.20 27.18
C GLN A 270 -13.33 13.32 25.93
N LEU A 271 -13.78 12.07 25.98
CA LEU A 271 -13.92 11.19 24.82
C LEU A 271 -15.38 10.72 24.75
N GLY A 272 -16.16 11.30 23.83
CA GLY A 272 -17.61 11.12 23.82
C GLY A 272 -18.25 11.67 25.11
N GLU A 273 -18.84 10.78 25.90
CA GLU A 273 -19.45 11.13 27.19
C GLU A 273 -18.52 10.92 28.39
N THR A 274 -17.39 10.23 28.22
CA THR A 274 -16.47 9.96 29.34
C THR A 274 -15.44 11.07 29.50
N ILE A 275 -15.19 11.48 30.74
CA ILE A 275 -14.17 12.47 31.08
C ILE A 275 -13.07 11.76 31.88
N HIS A 276 -11.85 11.83 31.37
CA HIS A 276 -10.65 11.36 32.03
C HIS A 276 -9.78 12.56 32.39
N ALA A 277 -9.14 12.55 33.55
CA ALA A 277 -8.20 13.59 33.94
C ALA A 277 -6.83 12.97 34.19
N PHE A 278 -5.77 13.65 33.77
CA PHE A 278 -4.40 13.29 34.13
C PHE A 278 -3.59 14.53 34.45
N THR A 279 -2.60 14.37 35.31
CA THR A 279 -1.72 15.46 35.74
C THR A 279 -0.47 15.51 34.87
N VAL A 280 -0.06 16.73 34.53
CA VAL A 280 1.17 17.04 33.81
C VAL A 280 2.08 17.82 34.76
N ASP A 281 3.30 17.32 34.97
CA ASP A 281 4.35 17.98 35.75
C ASP A 281 5.53 18.38 34.83
N ARG A 282 6.65 18.80 35.43
CA ARG A 282 7.89 19.14 34.69
C ARG A 282 8.50 17.99 33.90
N ASN A 283 8.20 16.73 34.24
CA ASN A 283 8.66 15.55 33.51
C ASN A 283 7.67 15.13 32.42
N GLY A 284 6.54 15.82 32.31
CA GLY A 284 5.44 15.50 31.42
C GLY A 284 4.45 14.51 32.04
N GLY A 285 3.23 14.51 31.50
CA GLY A 285 2.17 13.57 31.87
C GLY A 285 1.75 12.75 30.66
N SER A 286 1.28 11.53 30.89
CA SER A 286 0.61 10.78 29.83
C SER A 286 -0.58 9.98 30.34
N LEU A 287 -1.61 9.92 29.51
CA LEU A 287 -2.82 9.15 29.70
C LEU A 287 -2.97 8.20 28.51
N ARG A 288 -3.23 6.92 28.78
CA ARG A 288 -3.55 5.95 27.74
C ARG A 288 -5.04 5.63 27.79
N LEU A 289 -5.73 5.88 26.69
CA LEU A 289 -7.15 5.59 26.49
C LEU A 289 -7.26 4.61 25.32
N ASP A 290 -7.53 3.33 25.61
CA ASP A 290 -7.60 2.25 24.62
C ASP A 290 -6.41 2.25 23.63
N SER A 291 -6.65 2.67 22.38
CA SER A 291 -5.68 2.77 21.28
C SER A 291 -4.98 4.14 21.19
N MET A 292 -5.36 5.12 21.99
CA MET A 292 -4.78 6.46 22.01
C MET A 292 -3.85 6.66 23.21
N LYS A 293 -2.70 7.28 22.95
CA LYS A 293 -1.81 7.81 23.99
C LYS A 293 -1.84 9.33 23.90
N ILE A 294 -2.30 9.97 24.95
CA ILE A 294 -2.29 11.42 25.10
C ILE A 294 -1.14 11.75 26.04
N SER A 295 -0.26 12.64 25.61
CA SER A 295 0.84 13.13 26.45
C SER A 295 0.82 14.64 26.48
N GLY A 296 1.05 15.21 27.65
CA GLY A 296 1.23 16.65 27.85
C GLY A 296 2.61 16.93 28.43
N GLN A 297 3.16 18.08 28.07
CA GLN A 297 4.35 18.65 28.69
C GLN A 297 4.06 20.10 29.02
N LEU A 298 4.68 20.63 30.07
CA LEU A 298 4.61 22.06 30.35
C LEU A 298 5.31 22.83 29.22
N GLY A 299 4.60 23.79 28.64
CA GLY A 299 5.12 24.65 27.58
C GLY A 299 5.98 25.81 28.12
N PRO A 300 6.61 26.59 27.22
CA PRO A 300 7.32 27.81 27.61
C PRO A 300 6.36 28.85 28.23
N PRO A 301 6.88 29.83 29.00
CA PRO A 301 6.04 30.84 29.66
C PRO A 301 5.17 31.60 28.65
N GLY A 302 3.98 31.99 29.10
CA GLY A 302 2.99 32.67 28.28
C GLY A 302 2.26 33.76 29.05
N LEU A 303 1.60 34.66 28.32
CA LEU A 303 0.80 35.76 28.87
C LEU A 303 -0.69 35.42 28.73
N GLN A 304 -1.44 35.48 29.83
CA GLN A 304 -2.90 35.35 29.80
C GLN A 304 -3.52 36.74 29.70
N VAL A 305 -4.26 36.99 28.61
CA VAL A 305 -5.07 38.19 28.43
C VAL A 305 -6.49 37.84 28.82
N SER A 306 -7.07 38.54 29.79
CA SER A 306 -8.47 38.38 30.19
C SER A 306 -9.22 39.70 30.13
N THR A 307 -10.52 39.63 29.88
CA THR A 307 -11.41 40.78 30.00
C THR A 307 -11.64 41.09 31.47
N THR A 308 -11.47 42.35 31.86
CA THR A 308 -11.60 42.80 33.26
C THR A 308 -12.99 42.60 33.86
N ASP A 309 -14.02 42.49 33.02
CA ASP A 309 -15.42 42.27 33.38
C ASP A 309 -15.89 40.81 33.19
N GLY A 310 -14.98 39.91 32.77
CA GLY A 310 -15.31 38.53 32.43
C GLY A 310 -16.18 38.38 31.18
N ALA A 311 -16.31 39.43 30.35
CA ALA A 311 -17.08 39.35 29.13
C ALA A 311 -16.37 38.48 28.08
N ARG A 312 -17.10 37.56 27.45
CA ARG A 312 -16.57 36.72 26.37
C ARG A 312 -16.42 37.53 25.09
N MET A 313 -15.29 38.22 24.94
CA MET A 313 -15.03 39.12 23.81
C MET A 313 -13.74 38.82 23.06
N LEU A 314 -12.90 37.93 23.58
CA LEU A 314 -11.60 37.60 22.98
C LEU A 314 -11.76 36.39 22.05
N SER A 315 -11.14 36.38 20.88
CA SER A 315 -11.11 35.21 19.99
C SER A 315 -9.78 35.06 19.26
N ARG A 316 -9.23 33.84 19.17
CA ARG A 316 -8.09 33.53 18.29
C ARG A 316 -8.54 33.18 16.87
N PRO A 317 -7.66 33.31 15.86
CA PRO A 317 -7.88 32.67 14.56
C PRO A 317 -8.18 31.17 14.74
N ALA A 318 -9.22 30.66 14.06
CA ALA A 318 -9.71 29.27 14.15
C ALA A 318 -10.45 28.86 15.44
N GLN A 319 -10.71 29.79 16.37
CA GLN A 319 -11.56 29.51 17.53
C GLN A 319 -13.04 29.72 17.18
N ALA A 320 -13.89 28.72 17.44
CA ALA A 320 -15.31 28.76 17.08
C ALA A 320 -16.18 29.66 17.97
N GLY A 321 -15.63 30.23 19.04
CA GLY A 321 -16.35 31.05 20.00
C GLY A 321 -15.44 32.05 20.71
N VAL A 322 -16.05 33.07 21.29
CA VAL A 322 -15.38 34.07 22.12
C VAL A 322 -15.17 33.55 23.55
N ALA A 323 -14.04 33.93 24.12
CA ALA A 323 -13.61 33.61 25.48
C ALA A 323 -13.42 34.89 26.31
N ASP A 324 -13.53 34.73 27.62
CA ASP A 324 -13.25 35.73 28.67
C ASP A 324 -11.75 35.81 29.00
N ALA A 325 -10.98 34.79 28.65
CA ALA A 325 -9.53 34.78 28.70
C ALA A 325 -8.90 34.04 27.51
N ILE A 326 -7.73 34.48 27.08
CA ILE A 326 -6.90 33.85 26.05
C ILE A 326 -5.44 33.83 26.51
N GLY A 327 -4.77 32.69 26.35
CA GLY A 327 -3.31 32.64 26.51
C GLY A 327 -2.53 33.04 25.25
N LEU A 328 -1.34 33.56 25.43
CA LEU A 328 -0.35 33.80 24.38
C LEU A 328 0.91 33.06 24.82
N GLY A 329 1.28 31.98 24.14
CA GLY A 329 2.53 31.28 24.42
C GLY A 329 3.69 31.96 23.71
N PHE A 330 4.82 32.17 24.41
CA PHE A 330 6.04 32.69 23.78
C PHE A 330 6.98 31.53 23.49
N PRO A 331 7.10 31.09 22.23
CA PRO A 331 7.93 29.93 21.88
C PRO A 331 9.43 30.17 22.12
N SER A 332 9.88 31.43 22.21
CA SER A 332 11.25 31.84 22.57
C SER A 332 11.29 33.26 23.16
N GLU A 333 12.31 33.58 23.96
CA GLU A 333 12.58 34.95 24.40
C GLU A 333 12.83 35.87 23.18
N GLY A 334 12.06 36.96 23.06
CA GLY A 334 12.29 38.02 22.06
C GLY A 334 11.42 38.01 20.80
N ASP A 335 10.45 37.11 20.67
CA ASP A 335 9.55 37.01 19.49
C ASP A 335 8.20 37.72 19.73
N GLU A 336 8.28 38.98 20.16
CA GLU A 336 7.14 39.82 20.54
C GLU A 336 6.60 40.60 19.32
N GLU A 337 5.75 39.96 18.48
CA GLU A 337 5.00 40.70 17.45
C GLU A 337 3.62 41.11 17.98
N PHE A 338 3.43 42.40 18.26
CA PHE A 338 2.16 42.98 18.72
C PHE A 338 1.39 43.59 17.55
N ILE A 339 0.14 43.15 17.35
CA ILE A 339 -0.86 43.94 16.62
C ILE A 339 -1.97 44.30 17.62
N LEU A 340 -1.88 45.50 18.17
CA LEU A 340 -3.00 46.15 18.85
C LEU A 340 -3.90 46.76 17.79
N ILE A 341 -5.09 46.20 17.61
CA ILE A 341 -6.16 46.84 16.83
C ILE A 341 -6.98 47.68 17.82
N PRO A 342 -7.23 48.98 17.54
CA PRO A 342 -7.98 49.88 18.41
C PRO A 342 -9.44 49.45 18.62
#